data_AF-A0A2S2N8H7-F1
#
_entry.id   AF-A0A2S2N8H7-F1
#
_cell.length_a   1.000
_cell.length_b   1.000
_cell.length_c   1.000
_cell.angle_alpha   90.00
_cell.angle_beta   90.00
_cell.angle_gamma   90.00
#
_symmetry.space_group_name_H-M   'P 1'
#
loop_
_entity.id
_entity.type
_entity.pdbx_description
1 polymer ?
#
loop_
_entity_poly.entity_id
_entity_poly.type
_entity_poly.pdbx_seq_one_letter_code
_entity_poly.pdbx_strand_id
1 'polypeptide(L)'
;NTVILDNFSNLPTNIMNSNNLSIFVMNIRSIRRHFDELVLLLDTYTLSFDIIVLCETWLDYDFKFLLNGYQTINSIGKLNKSDGVTIFIKEPIKLTNIKKMLYLIA
;
A
#
# COMPACT_ATOMS: atom_id res chain seq x y z
N ASN A 1 8.44 13.23 9.60
CA ASN A 1 9.50 12.28 10.01
C ASN A 1 9.19 10.92 9.42
N THR A 2 9.69 10.66 8.22
CA THR A 2 9.60 9.33 7.60
C THR A 2 10.70 8.48 8.18
N VAL A 3 10.34 7.38 8.86
CA VAL A 3 11.31 6.37 9.30
C VAL A 3 11.36 5.31 8.21
N ILE A 4 12.48 5.25 7.49
CA ILE A 4 12.86 4.05 6.73
C ILE A 4 13.54 3.15 7.77
N LEU A 5 12.91 2.02 8.10
CA LEU A 5 13.44 1.06 9.07
C LEU A 5 14.50 0.18 8.39
N ASP A 6 15.70 0.74 8.22
CA ASP A 6 16.90 -0.05 7.98
C ASP A 6 17.50 -0.42 9.34
N ASN A 7 17.45 -1.71 9.69
CA ASN A 7 18.05 -2.38 10.86
C ASN A 7 17.23 -2.43 12.18
N PHE A 8 16.62 -3.59 12.39
CA PHE A 8 16.12 -4.06 13.69
C PHE A 8 17.29 -4.38 14.65
N SER A 9 17.80 -3.41 15.42
CA SER A 9 18.54 -3.76 16.65
C SER A 9 18.75 -2.65 17.68
N ASN A 10 18.44 -1.37 17.44
CA ASN A 10 18.77 -0.32 18.41
C ASN A 10 17.63 0.69 18.59
N LEU A 11 16.81 0.54 19.64
CA LEU A 11 15.87 1.58 20.08
C LEU A 11 16.15 1.99 21.53
N PRO A 12 16.39 3.28 21.83
CA PRO A 12 16.33 3.79 23.19
C PRO A 12 14.87 3.90 23.63
N THR A 13 14.55 3.23 24.73
CA THR A 13 13.30 3.32 25.47
C THR A 13 13.14 4.71 26.09
N ASN A 14 12.36 5.60 25.46
CA ASN A 14 11.46 6.56 26.13
C ASN A 14 10.80 7.52 25.11
N ILE A 15 9.56 7.19 24.75
CA ILE A 15 8.35 8.00 24.48
C ILE A 15 7.29 6.96 24.09
N MET A 16 6.52 6.44 25.06
CA MET A 16 5.41 5.53 24.75
C MET A 16 4.18 6.34 24.36
N ASN A 17 4.11 6.69 23.07
CA ASN A 17 2.87 6.99 22.36
C ASN A 17 2.87 6.06 21.15
N SER A 18 2.50 4.80 21.37
CA SER A 18 2.74 3.66 20.47
C SER A 18 1.78 3.61 19.27
N ASN A 19 1.59 4.73 18.56
CA ASN A 19 0.83 4.80 17.32
C ASN A 19 1.79 4.97 16.14
N ASN A 20 2.68 4.00 15.95
CA ASN A 20 3.56 4.00 14.79
C ASN A 20 2.75 3.58 13.57
N LEU A 21 2.62 4.49 12.59
CA LEU A 21 2.02 4.20 11.30
C LEU A 21 2.90 3.20 10.54
N SER A 22 2.31 2.08 10.14
CA SER A 22 2.96 1.01 9.39
C SER A 22 2.56 1.05 7.92
N ILE A 23 3.54 1.15 7.02
CA ILE A 23 3.31 1.25 5.57
C ILE A 23 4.10 0.15 4.88
N PHE A 24 3.41 -0.67 4.08
CA PHE A 24 4.04 -1.64 3.19
C PHE A 24 3.95 -1.15 1.75
N VAL A 25 5.07 -1.13 1.04
CA VAL A 25 5.13 -0.68 -0.36
C VAL A 25 5.75 -1.78 -1.21
N MET A 26 5.09 -2.16 -2.29
CA MET A 26 5.58 -3.20 -3.19
C MET A 26 5.21 -2.88 -4.64
N ASN A 27 6.13 -3.15 -5.56
CA ASN A 27 5.77 -3.28 -6.96
C ASN A 27 5.18 -4.68 -7.19
N ILE A 28 3.90 -4.76 -7.53
CA ILE A 28 3.18 -6.03 -7.69
C ILE A 28 3.20 -6.57 -9.13
N ARG A 29 3.61 -5.76 -10.12
CA ARG A 29 3.68 -6.14 -11.54
C ARG A 29 2.44 -6.90 -12.03
N SER A 30 1.29 -6.23 -11.98
CA SER A 30 -0.08 -6.75 -12.17
C SER A 30 -0.75 -7.25 -10.90
N ILE A 31 -1.61 -6.40 -10.32
CA ILE A 31 -2.43 -6.80 -9.18
C ILE A 31 -3.40 -7.93 -9.55
N ARG A 32 -3.95 -7.94 -10.78
CA ARG A 32 -4.84 -9.02 -11.23
C ARG A 32 -4.19 -10.40 -11.19
N ARG A 33 -2.87 -10.46 -11.45
CA ARG A 33 -2.13 -11.72 -11.48
C ARG A 33 -1.74 -12.19 -10.08
N HIS A 34 -1.39 -11.25 -9.19
CA HIS A 34 -0.69 -11.53 -7.94
C HIS A 34 -1.50 -11.20 -6.69
N PHE A 35 -2.79 -10.82 -6.81
CA PHE A 35 -3.61 -10.46 -5.65
C PHE A 35 -3.80 -11.63 -4.67
N ASP A 36 -4.11 -12.84 -5.16
CA ASP A 36 -4.31 -14.00 -4.28
C ASP A 36 -3.02 -14.37 -3.52
N GLU A 37 -1.87 -14.22 -4.17
CA GLU A 37 -0.54 -14.43 -3.56
C GLU A 37 -0.25 -13.39 -2.48
N LEU A 38 -0.65 -12.13 -2.71
CA LEU A 38 -0.56 -11.07 -1.71
C LEU A 38 -1.45 -11.39 -0.49
N VAL A 39 -2.69 -11.82 -0.71
CA VAL A 39 -3.61 -12.20 0.38
C VAL A 39 -3.01 -13.35 1.19
N LEU A 40 -2.53 -14.40 0.50
CA LEU A 40 -1.87 -15.54 1.15
C LEU A 40 -0.64 -15.11 1.96
N LEU A 41 0.18 -14.20 1.43
CA LEU A 41 1.35 -13.66 2.13
C LEU A 41 0.94 -12.94 3.43
N LEU A 42 -0.06 -12.06 3.36
CA LEU A 42 -0.53 -11.30 4.52
C LEU A 42 -1.11 -12.23 5.60
N ASP A 43 -1.92 -13.21 5.19
CA ASP A 43 -2.56 -14.14 6.11
C ASP A 43 -1.56 -15.12 6.74
N THR A 44 -0.68 -15.72 5.93
CA THR A 44 0.27 -16.75 6.38
C THR A 44 1.22 -16.22 7.45
N TYR A 45 1.68 -14.98 7.30
CA TYR A 45 2.60 -14.35 8.25
C TYR A 45 1.89 -13.46 9.27
N THR A 46 0.55 -13.46 9.28
CA THR A 46 -0.26 -12.59 10.16
C THR A 46 0.19 -11.13 10.08
N LEU A 47 0.57 -10.68 8.88
CA LEU A 47 1.07 -9.34 8.63
C LEU A 47 -0.13 -8.40 8.49
N SER A 48 -0.08 -7.28 9.21
CA SER A 48 -1.05 -6.20 9.02
C SER A 48 -0.30 -4.88 8.99
N PHE A 49 -0.69 -4.02 8.05
CA PHE A 49 -0.13 -2.69 7.88
C PHE A 49 -1.28 -1.69 7.90
N ASP A 50 -1.03 -0.48 8.35
CA ASP A 50 -2.04 0.58 8.32
C ASP A 50 -2.32 1.02 6.87
N ILE A 51 -1.29 0.98 6.02
CA ILE A 51 -1.37 1.30 4.59
C ILE A 51 -0.55 0.28 3.80
N ILE A 52 -1.13 -0.24 2.73
CA ILE A 52 -0.45 -1.10 1.74
C ILE A 52 -0.52 -0.37 0.40
N VAL A 53 0.63 -0.06 -0.19
CA VAL A 53 0.76 0.61 -1.49
C VAL A 53 1.33 -0.37 -2.49
N LEU A 54 0.59 -0.61 -3.56
CA LEU A 54 1.00 -1.44 -4.68
C LEU A 54 1.24 -0.57 -5.90
N CYS A 55 2.44 -0.66 -6.48
CA CYS A 55 2.82 0.02 -7.71
C CYS A 55 2.80 -0.94 -8.91
N GLU A 56 2.72 -0.40 -10.12
CA GLU A 56 2.64 -1.17 -11.37
C GLU A 56 1.49 -2.19 -11.34
N THR A 57 0.31 -1.73 -10.90
CA THR A 57 -0.87 -2.58 -10.78
C THR A 57 -1.47 -2.94 -12.14
N TRP A 58 -1.18 -2.14 -13.17
CA TRP A 58 -1.64 -2.33 -14.56
C TRP A 58 -3.16 -2.41 -14.68
N LEU A 59 -3.87 -1.62 -13.88
CA LEU A 59 -5.32 -1.47 -13.98
C LEU A 59 -5.69 -0.49 -15.10
N ASP A 60 -6.44 -1.00 -16.05
CA ASP A 60 -7.03 -0.29 -17.20
C ASP A 60 -8.46 0.20 -16.93
N TYR A 61 -9.11 -0.29 -15.88
CA TYR A 61 -10.41 0.14 -15.40
C TYR A 61 -10.47 0.08 -13.87
N ASP A 62 -11.45 0.77 -13.27
CA ASP A 62 -11.64 0.72 -11.83
C ASP A 62 -12.15 -0.67 -11.42
N PHE A 63 -11.33 -1.40 -10.69
CA PHE A 63 -11.69 -2.71 -10.15
C PHE A 63 -11.40 -2.74 -8.66
N LYS A 64 -12.43 -3.10 -7.88
CA LYS A 64 -12.31 -3.14 -6.43
C LYS A 64 -11.81 -4.50 -5.98
N PHE A 65 -10.52 -4.56 -5.64
CA PHE A 65 -9.97 -5.69 -4.89
C PHE A 65 -10.45 -5.62 -3.45
N LEU A 66 -10.93 -6.74 -2.90
CA LEU A 66 -11.44 -6.80 -1.54
C LEU A 66 -10.37 -7.41 -0.64
N LEU A 67 -9.75 -6.56 0.19
CA LEU A 67 -8.87 -7.00 1.27
C LEU A 67 -9.60 -6.74 2.59
N ASN A 68 -9.83 -7.78 3.39
CA ASN A 68 -10.68 -7.71 4.57
C ASN A 68 -10.15 -6.69 5.59
N GLY A 69 -11.01 -5.77 6.03
CA GLY A 69 -10.64 -4.69 6.95
C GLY A 69 -9.89 -3.53 6.29
N TYR A 70 -9.87 -3.42 4.97
CA TYR A 70 -9.25 -2.30 4.26
C TYR A 70 -10.20 -1.66 3.24
N GLN A 71 -10.17 -0.33 3.18
CA GLN A 71 -10.70 0.43 2.04
C GLN A 71 -9.65 0.47 0.92
N THR A 72 -10.10 0.50 -0.34
CA THR A 72 -9.22 0.43 -1.53
C THR A 72 -9.37 1.69 -2.39
N ILE A 73 -8.23 2.21 -2.86
CA ILE A 73 -8.14 3.32 -3.80
C ILE A 73 -7.29 2.86 -4.97
N ASN A 74 -7.77 3.09 -6.19
CA ASN A 74 -7.02 2.81 -7.41
C ASN A 74 -6.66 4.08 -8.14
N SER A 75 -5.46 4.11 -8.71
CA SER A 75 -5.12 5.00 -9.80
C SER A 75 -5.14 4.18 -11.10
N ILE A 76 -5.95 4.63 -12.05
CA ILE A 76 -6.07 4.01 -13.37
C ILE A 76 -5.03 4.66 -14.27
N GLY A 77 -4.20 3.82 -14.90
CA GLY A 77 -3.17 4.23 -15.85
C GLY A 77 -3.61 3.93 -17.28
N LYS A 78 -3.42 4.87 -18.21
CA LYS A 78 -3.85 4.73 -19.61
C LYS A 78 -2.72 4.58 -20.62
N LEU A 79 -1.47 4.82 -20.22
CA LEU A 79 -0.38 5.02 -21.18
C LEU A 79 0.38 3.73 -21.52
N ASN A 80 0.72 2.88 -20.54
CA ASN A 80 1.43 1.62 -20.76
C ASN A 80 1.33 0.66 -19.55
N LYS A 81 1.83 -0.58 -19.71
CA LYS A 81 1.95 -1.60 -18.64
C LYS A 81 3.06 -1.26 -17.62
N SER A 82 3.22 0.01 -17.27
CA SER A 82 4.17 0.47 -16.26
C SER A 82 3.54 1.52 -15.33
N ASP A 83 2.21 1.58 -15.31
CA ASP A 83 1.43 2.54 -14.55
C ASP A 83 0.43 1.82 -13.62
N GLY A 84 -0.24 2.60 -12.78
CA GLY A 84 -1.24 2.14 -11.84
C GLY A 84 -0.67 1.99 -10.43
N VAL A 85 -1.46 2.45 -9.48
CA VAL A 85 -1.20 2.36 -8.04
C VAL A 85 -2.48 1.94 -7.37
N THR A 86 -2.44 0.92 -6.52
CA THR A 86 -3.55 0.54 -5.65
C THR A 86 -3.12 0.74 -4.21
N ILE A 87 -3.93 1.42 -3.42
CA ILE A 87 -3.68 1.68 -2.00
C ILE A 87 -4.78 1.01 -1.19
N PHE A 88 -4.41 0.12 -0.29
CA PHE A 88 -5.29 -0.38 0.77
C PHE A 88 -5.01 0.37 2.06
N ILE A 89 -6.07 0.82 2.73
CA ILE A 89 -5.97 1.59 3.98
C ILE A 89 -6.81 0.90 5.02
N LYS A 90 -6.18 0.53 6.13
CA LYS A 90 -6.82 -0.23 7.20
C LYS A 90 -7.97 0.57 7.81
N GLU A 91 -9.13 -0.06 7.95
CA GLU A 91 -10.24 0.54 8.67
C GLU A 91 -9.92 0.61 10.18
N PRO A 92 -10.34 1.67 10.90
CA PRO A 92 -11.22 2.75 10.46
C PRO A 92 -10.47 4.05 10.08
N ILE A 93 -9.22 3.98 9.59
CA ILE A 93 -8.44 5.18 9.25
C ILE A 93 -9.21 6.02 8.24
N LYS A 94 -9.56 7.25 8.61
CA LYS A 94 -10.35 8.15 7.77
C LYS A 94 -9.46 8.85 6.76
N LEU A 95 -9.87 8.77 5.50
CA LEU A 95 -9.24 9.49 4.41
C LEU A 95 -9.83 10.89 4.28
N THR A 96 -9.01 11.91 4.41
CA THR A 96 -9.47 13.31 4.28
C THR A 96 -9.10 13.93 2.94
N ASN A 97 -7.97 13.55 2.35
CA ASN A 97 -7.53 14.09 1.07
C ASN A 97 -6.64 13.08 0.32
N ILE A 98 -6.93 12.86 -0.95
CA ILE A 98 -6.04 12.15 -1.88
C ILE A 98 -5.74 13.10 -3.02
N LYS A 99 -4.44 13.34 -3.28
CA LYS A 99 -4.01 14.04 -4.48
C LYS A 99 -3.17 13.10 -5.31
N LYS A 100 -3.59 12.85 -6.55
CA LYS A 100 -2.72 12.28 -7.57
C LYS A 100 -1.72 13.37 -7.96
N MET A 101 -0.46 13.21 -7.57
CA MET A 101 0.59 14.09 -8.03
C MET A 101 1.11 13.55 -9.37
N LEU A 102 0.79 14.25 -10.47
CA LEU A 102 1.43 13.96 -11.75
C LEU A 102 2.90 14.35 -11.64
N TYR A 103 3.79 13.39 -11.52
CA TYR A 103 5.18 13.60 -11.90
C TYR A 103 5.25 13.46 -13.43
N LEU A 104 5.46 14.59 -14.12
CA LEU A 104 5.98 14.59 -15.48
C LEU A 104 7.42 14.08 -15.35
N ILE A 105 7.63 12.77 -15.55
CA ILE A 105 8.98 12.28 -15.83
C ILE A 105 9.20 12.60 -17.31
N ALA A 106 9.87 13.73 -17.54
CA ALA A 106 10.39 14.15 -18.83
C ALA A 106 11.64 13.33 -19.21
#